data_AF-A0A2G6JSJ9-F1
#
_entry.id   AF-A0A2G6JSJ9-F1
#
_cell.length_a   1.000
_cell.length_b   1.000
_cell.length_c   1.000
_cell.angle_alpha   90.00
_cell.angle_beta   90.00
_cell.angle_gamma   90.00
#
_symmetry.space_group_name_H-M   'P 1'
#
loop_
_entity.id
_entity.type
_entity.pdbx_description
1 polymer ?
#
loop_
_entity_poly.entity_id
_entity_poly.type
_entity_poly.pdbx_seq_one_letter_code
_entity_poly.pdbx_strand_id
1 'polypeptide(L)'
;MDAPVPPAGHDAVDFFLFESGEGFCEHFAAAEAVLLRSVGVPARIAVGYAGGRRDGQWRTITQDRAHAWVEVFIPGQGWLTSDPTPSASGEGPGRRQTSVLTQIRTTYWLWALTGALVMVVPAGLWLSRRARQRRRSRRREHLRRTELQSALDRLRHALTTAGSRVSDAQTVAELADQVPAARTALAVAEQDLYAADAPTWEQVRQAVEDLDAVTAHVLARSSERT
;
A
#
# COMPACT_ATOMS: atom_id res chain seq x y z
N MET A 1 33.87 19.72 -36.94
CA MET A 1 32.58 19.03 -36.74
C MET A 1 31.54 20.05 -37.10
N ASP A 2 30.64 19.71 -38.02
CA ASP A 2 29.54 20.58 -38.43
C ASP A 2 28.28 20.02 -37.77
N ALA A 3 27.70 20.77 -36.83
CA ALA A 3 26.44 20.35 -36.20
C ALA A 3 25.31 20.36 -37.24
N PRO A 4 24.46 19.32 -37.30
CA PRO A 4 23.34 19.30 -38.23
C PRO A 4 22.38 20.48 -38.00
N VAL A 5 21.96 21.13 -39.09
CA VAL A 5 20.98 22.22 -39.01
C VAL A 5 19.58 21.62 -38.84
N PRO A 6 18.79 22.05 -37.84
CA PRO A 6 17.42 21.59 -37.68
C PRO A 6 16.57 21.83 -38.94
N PRO A 7 15.68 20.88 -39.33
CA PRO A 7 14.71 21.09 -40.38
C PRO A 7 13.86 22.34 -40.15
N ALA A 8 13.38 22.96 -41.23
CA ALA A 8 12.55 24.14 -41.12
C ALA A 8 11.29 23.88 -40.28
N GLY A 9 11.10 24.67 -39.21
CA GLY A 9 9.98 24.55 -38.29
C GLY A 9 10.21 23.63 -37.08
N HIS A 10 11.37 22.97 -36.96
CA HIS A 10 11.73 22.19 -35.77
C HIS A 10 12.41 23.09 -34.72
N ASP A 11 12.17 22.81 -33.44
CA ASP A 11 12.92 23.42 -32.35
C ASP A 11 14.34 22.83 -32.29
N ALA A 12 15.34 23.69 -32.13
CA ALA A 12 16.74 23.28 -32.18
C ALA A 12 17.14 22.35 -31.02
N VAL A 13 16.55 22.52 -29.83
CA VAL A 13 16.81 21.67 -28.67
C VAL A 13 16.09 20.33 -28.81
N ASP A 14 14.85 20.34 -29.30
CA ASP A 14 14.08 19.12 -29.57
C ASP A 14 14.78 18.24 -30.63
N PHE A 15 15.16 18.84 -31.75
CA PHE A 15 15.91 18.17 -32.82
C PHE A 15 17.23 17.60 -32.31
N PHE A 16 17.97 18.35 -31.50
CA PHE A 16 19.22 17.87 -30.91
C PHE A 16 19.00 16.68 -29.96
N LEU A 17 17.98 16.75 -29.09
CA LEU A 17 17.72 15.73 -28.07
C LEU A 17 17.21 14.41 -28.64
N PHE A 18 16.37 14.46 -29.68
CA PHE A 18 15.61 13.29 -30.13
C PHE A 18 15.96 12.80 -31.53
N GLU A 19 16.65 13.62 -32.33
CA GLU A 19 16.99 13.26 -33.71
C GLU A 19 18.50 13.26 -33.96
N SER A 20 19.19 14.40 -33.78
CA SER A 20 20.59 14.53 -34.22
C SER A 20 21.57 13.90 -33.24
N GLY A 21 21.43 14.14 -31.92
CA GLY A 21 22.41 13.75 -30.91
C GLY A 21 23.82 14.34 -31.09
N GLU A 22 24.02 15.20 -32.08
CA GLU A 22 25.32 15.77 -32.48
C GLU A 22 25.24 17.30 -32.44
N GLY A 23 26.21 17.94 -31.79
CA GLY A 23 26.21 19.40 -31.61
C GLY A 23 27.46 19.94 -30.92
N PHE A 24 27.50 21.27 -30.78
CA PHE A 24 28.53 21.99 -30.02
C PHE A 24 28.15 22.18 -28.56
N CYS A 25 29.04 22.74 -27.73
CA CYS A 25 28.82 22.96 -26.31
C CYS A 25 27.51 23.71 -25.99
N GLU A 26 27.10 24.64 -26.85
CA GLU A 26 25.85 25.39 -26.71
C GLU A 26 24.61 24.49 -26.83
N HIS A 27 24.67 23.45 -27.67
CA HIS A 27 23.56 22.52 -27.88
C HIS A 27 23.37 21.63 -26.64
N PHE A 28 24.48 21.06 -26.14
CA PHE A 28 24.46 20.27 -24.90
C PHE A 28 24.00 21.12 -23.71
N ALA A 29 24.53 22.33 -23.55
CA ALA A 29 24.16 23.23 -22.46
C ALA A 29 22.68 23.67 -22.55
N ALA A 30 22.18 23.98 -23.75
CA ALA A 30 20.78 24.31 -23.96
C ALA A 30 19.85 23.13 -23.64
N ALA A 31 20.21 21.94 -24.11
CA ALA A 31 19.45 20.71 -23.87
C ALA A 31 19.34 20.36 -22.38
N GLU A 32 20.46 20.36 -21.64
CA GLU A 32 20.44 20.12 -20.20
C GLU A 32 19.64 21.19 -19.46
N ALA A 33 19.81 22.48 -19.80
CA ALA A 33 19.07 23.56 -19.16
C ALA A 33 17.55 23.44 -19.38
N VAL A 34 17.11 23.05 -20.58
CA VAL A 34 15.69 22.81 -20.89
C VAL A 34 15.16 21.61 -20.10
N LEU A 35 15.88 20.48 -20.09
CA LEU A 35 15.48 19.29 -19.36
C LEU A 35 15.38 19.54 -17.85
N LEU A 36 16.36 20.21 -17.25
CA LEU A 36 16.33 20.57 -15.82
C LEU A 36 15.15 21.48 -15.49
N ARG A 37 14.92 22.52 -16.29
CA ARG A 37 13.79 23.44 -16.08
C ARG A 37 12.44 22.75 -16.26
N SER A 38 12.35 21.77 -17.16
CA SER A 38 11.11 21.00 -17.39
C SER A 38 10.66 20.20 -16.15
N VAL A 39 11.61 19.80 -15.29
CA VAL A 39 11.35 19.10 -14.02
C VAL A 39 11.40 20.03 -12.80
N GLY A 40 11.36 21.34 -13.02
CA GLY A 40 11.31 22.35 -11.95
C GLY A 40 12.65 22.64 -11.27
N VAL A 41 13.78 22.18 -11.82
CA VAL A 41 15.11 22.51 -11.29
C VAL A 41 15.57 23.84 -11.89
N PRO A 42 15.87 24.88 -11.08
CA PRO A 42 16.36 26.14 -11.61
C PRO A 42 17.77 25.97 -12.19
N ALA A 43 17.90 26.25 -13.48
CA ALA A 43 19.15 26.15 -14.21
C ALA A 43 19.38 27.40 -15.07
N ARG A 44 20.64 27.74 -15.38
CA ARG A 44 21.01 28.82 -16.30
C ARG A 44 22.24 28.43 -17.14
N ILE A 45 22.32 28.95 -18.35
CA ILE A 45 23.48 28.76 -19.23
C ILE A 45 24.52 29.82 -18.88
N ALA A 46 25.77 29.40 -18.72
CA ALA A 46 26.91 30.28 -18.58
C ALA A 46 27.85 30.06 -19.77
N VAL A 47 28.45 31.16 -20.25
CA VAL A 47 29.36 31.17 -21.39
C VAL A 47 30.66 31.84 -20.99
N GLY A 48 31.77 31.33 -21.49
CA GLY A 48 33.09 31.86 -21.18
C GLY A 48 34.17 31.06 -21.89
N TYR A 49 35.29 30.84 -21.21
CA TYR A 49 36.40 30.07 -21.74
C TYR A 49 36.77 28.93 -20.80
N ALA A 50 37.01 27.73 -21.34
CA ALA A 50 37.40 26.55 -20.56
C ALA A 50 38.79 26.04 -20.95
N GLY A 51 39.56 25.58 -19.95
CA GLY A 51 40.93 25.07 -20.15
C GLY A 51 41.98 26.16 -20.35
N GLY A 52 42.74 26.05 -21.44
CA GLY A 52 43.87 26.93 -21.78
C GLY A 52 45.24 26.28 -21.59
N ARG A 53 46.23 26.71 -22.38
CA ARG A 53 47.60 26.16 -22.33
C ARG A 53 48.38 26.84 -21.22
N ARG A 54 48.94 26.06 -20.29
CA ARG A 54 49.84 26.58 -19.27
C ARG A 54 51.24 26.80 -19.85
N ASP A 55 51.81 27.96 -19.56
CA ASP A 55 53.15 28.37 -19.98
C ASP A 55 53.87 28.97 -18.77
N GLY A 56 54.54 28.10 -17.99
CA GLY A 56 55.11 28.46 -16.70
C GLY A 56 54.05 28.95 -15.69
N GLN A 57 54.13 30.23 -15.31
CA GLN A 57 53.19 30.89 -14.40
C GLN A 57 51.96 31.47 -15.12
N TRP A 58 51.99 31.53 -16.45
CA TRP A 58 50.91 32.09 -17.25
C TRP A 58 50.01 30.98 -17.80
N ARG A 59 48.76 31.34 -18.09
CA ARG A 59 47.83 30.49 -18.83
C ARG A 59 47.28 31.28 -20.00
N THR A 60 47.55 30.80 -21.20
CA THR A 60 47.03 31.37 -22.43
C THR A 60 45.68 30.76 -22.74
N ILE A 61 44.68 31.62 -22.90
CA ILE A 61 43.32 31.26 -23.29
C ILE A 61 43.04 31.96 -24.62
N THR A 62 42.63 31.18 -25.61
CA THR A 62 42.42 31.61 -26.99
C THR A 62 40.94 31.46 -27.38
N GLN A 63 40.53 32.07 -28.49
CA GLN A 63 39.12 32.13 -28.86
C GLN A 63 38.51 30.74 -29.15
N ASP A 64 39.31 29.78 -29.62
CA ASP A 64 38.93 28.37 -29.82
C ASP A 64 38.60 27.63 -28.52
N ARG A 65 38.79 28.28 -27.36
CA ARG A 65 38.43 27.77 -26.04
C ARG A 65 37.12 28.34 -25.50
N ALA A 66 36.37 29.07 -26.33
CA ALA A 66 35.01 29.48 -25.99
C ALA A 66 34.18 28.23 -25.64
N HIS A 67 33.44 28.30 -24.54
CA HIS A 67 32.70 27.16 -23.99
C HIS A 67 31.41 27.61 -23.32
N ALA A 68 30.39 26.76 -23.41
CA ALA A 68 29.11 26.92 -22.73
C ALA A 68 28.87 25.75 -21.77
N TRP A 69 28.38 26.06 -20.57
CA TRP A 69 28.02 25.07 -19.54
C TRP A 69 26.74 25.49 -18.83
N VAL A 70 26.24 24.64 -17.93
CA VAL A 70 25.02 24.89 -17.15
C VAL A 70 25.38 25.14 -15.69
N GLU A 71 24.70 26.09 -15.06
CA GLU A 71 24.71 26.26 -13.61
C GLU A 71 23.34 25.87 -13.05
N VAL A 72 23.34 24.97 -12.08
CA VAL A 72 22.15 24.37 -11.47
C VAL A 72 22.04 24.86 -10.04
N PHE A 73 20.87 25.38 -9.65
CA PHE A 73 20.63 25.84 -8.29
C PHE A 73 20.19 24.68 -7.40
N ILE A 74 20.98 24.40 -6.35
CA ILE A 74 20.66 23.40 -5.34
C ILE A 74 20.40 24.10 -4.00
N PRO A 75 19.22 23.94 -3.39
CA PRO A 75 18.92 24.48 -2.07
C PRO A 75 19.99 24.11 -1.03
N GLY A 76 20.50 25.10 -0.30
CA GLY A 76 21.55 24.92 0.70
C GLY A 76 22.99 24.89 0.15
N GLN A 77 23.18 24.75 -1.17
CA GLN A 77 24.52 24.76 -1.80
C GLN A 77 24.72 25.94 -2.78
N GLY A 78 23.64 26.53 -3.29
CA GLY A 78 23.71 27.61 -4.26
C GLY A 78 23.86 27.09 -5.70
N TRP A 79 24.51 27.87 -6.55
CA TRP A 79 24.73 27.53 -7.96
C TRP A 79 25.93 26.58 -8.11
N LEU A 80 25.70 25.43 -8.75
CA LEU A 80 26.73 24.43 -9.05
C LEU A 80 26.90 24.28 -10.55
N THR A 81 28.14 24.16 -11.01
CA THR A 81 28.48 23.94 -12.42
C THR A 81 28.22 22.49 -12.83
N SER A 82 27.50 22.31 -13.93
CA SER A 82 27.30 21.07 -14.68
C SER A 82 27.78 21.29 -16.11
N ASP A 83 28.58 20.38 -16.64
CA ASP A 83 29.04 20.43 -18.03
C ASP A 83 28.58 19.15 -18.76
N PRO A 84 27.53 19.25 -19.59
CA PRO A 84 26.96 18.10 -20.29
C PRO A 84 27.77 17.75 -21.55
N THR A 85 28.74 18.57 -21.94
CA THR A 85 29.52 18.36 -23.16
C THR A 85 30.48 17.18 -22.98
N PRO A 86 30.41 16.13 -23.82
CA PRO A 86 31.32 14.99 -23.74
C PRO A 86 32.77 15.48 -23.89
N SER A 87 33.57 15.34 -22.85
CA SER A 87 34.93 15.86 -22.85
C SER A 87 35.82 15.09 -23.84
N ALA A 88 36.37 15.78 -24.85
CA ALA A 88 37.50 15.26 -25.62
C ALA A 88 38.83 15.42 -24.86
N SER A 89 38.89 16.26 -23.81
CA SER A 89 40.14 16.63 -23.15
C SER A 89 40.06 16.98 -21.66
N GLY A 90 39.02 16.58 -20.90
CA GLY A 90 39.01 16.64 -19.42
C GLY A 90 39.15 18.02 -18.73
N GLU A 91 39.39 19.11 -19.46
CA GLU A 91 39.54 20.46 -18.92
C GLU A 91 38.20 21.21 -18.90
N GLY A 92 37.30 20.77 -18.03
CA GLY A 92 36.14 21.58 -17.63
C GLY A 92 36.56 22.83 -16.83
N PRO A 93 35.71 23.87 -16.74
CA PRO A 93 36.02 25.07 -15.97
C PRO A 93 36.32 24.72 -14.50
N GLY A 94 37.49 25.16 -14.02
CA GLY A 94 38.05 24.70 -12.76
C GLY A 94 37.32 25.22 -11.52
N ARG A 95 36.49 24.38 -10.88
CA ARG A 95 36.44 24.14 -9.42
C ARG A 95 35.48 22.98 -9.10
N ARG A 96 35.99 22.00 -8.32
CA ARG A 96 35.31 20.84 -7.68
C ARG A 96 34.08 20.31 -8.45
N GLN A 97 34.31 19.33 -9.32
CA GLN A 97 33.27 18.36 -9.70
C GLN A 97 32.86 17.56 -8.46
N THR A 98 32.00 18.10 -7.60
CA THR A 98 31.14 17.27 -6.78
C THR A 98 30.08 16.74 -7.73
N SER A 99 30.28 15.51 -8.24
CA SER A 99 29.37 14.89 -9.18
C SER A 99 27.94 14.97 -8.63
N VAL A 100 27.11 15.81 -9.26
CA VAL A 100 25.69 16.03 -8.90
C VAL A 100 24.95 14.68 -8.88
N LEU A 101 25.34 13.76 -9.77
CA LEU A 101 24.81 12.40 -9.88
C LEU A 101 25.07 11.52 -8.64
N THR A 102 26.18 11.70 -7.91
CA THR A 102 26.47 10.91 -6.70
C THR A 102 25.66 11.39 -5.51
N GLN A 103 25.34 12.69 -5.43
CA GLN A 103 24.55 13.25 -4.33
C GLN A 103 23.05 12.99 -4.51
N ILE A 104 22.55 12.88 -5.75
CA ILE A 104 21.18 12.43 -6.04
C ILE A 104 20.98 10.95 -5.64
N ARG A 105 22.02 10.11 -5.66
CA ARG A 105 21.88 8.67 -5.33
C ARG A 105 21.77 8.36 -3.84
N THR A 106 22.38 9.15 -2.96
CA THR A 106 22.45 8.81 -1.52
C THR A 106 21.27 9.35 -0.71
N THR A 107 20.72 10.52 -1.08
CA THR A 107 19.58 11.10 -0.36
C THR A 107 18.27 10.39 -0.70
N TYR A 108 18.02 10.08 -1.97
CA TYR A 108 16.73 9.50 -2.40
C TYR A 108 16.52 8.04 -1.95
N TRP A 109 17.59 7.24 -1.80
CA TRP A 109 17.46 5.87 -1.32
C TRP A 109 17.02 5.79 0.15
N LEU A 110 17.47 6.72 1.00
CA LEU A 110 17.04 6.78 2.41
C LEU A 110 15.58 7.22 2.54
N TRP A 111 15.14 8.17 1.70
CA TRP A 111 13.73 8.58 1.63
C TRP A 111 12.82 7.50 1.02
N ALA A 112 13.30 6.72 0.04
CA ALA A 112 12.56 5.59 -0.52
C ALA A 112 12.38 4.45 0.51
N LEU A 113 13.42 4.13 1.29
CA LEU A 113 13.35 3.10 2.34
C LEU A 113 12.42 3.52 3.50
N THR A 114 12.47 4.78 3.91
CA THR A 114 11.55 5.31 4.94
C THR A 114 10.11 5.36 4.43
N GLY A 115 9.87 5.79 3.19
CA GLY A 115 8.55 5.75 2.56
C GLY A 115 7.97 4.33 2.46
N ALA A 116 8.80 3.36 2.04
CA ALA A 116 8.39 1.95 1.98
C ALA A 116 8.06 1.38 3.37
N LEU A 117 8.85 1.71 4.40
CA LEU A 117 8.59 1.27 5.77
C LEU A 117 7.26 1.83 6.33
N VAL A 118 6.98 3.12 6.07
CA VAL A 118 5.74 3.80 6.49
C VAL A 118 4.50 3.21 5.83
N MET A 119 4.60 2.63 4.62
CA MET A 119 3.46 2.00 3.95
C MET A 119 3.32 0.51 4.29
N VAL A 120 4.43 -0.24 4.29
CA VAL A 120 4.41 -1.71 4.42
C VAL A 120 4.13 -2.16 5.85
N VAL A 121 4.69 -1.48 6.86
CA VAL A 121 4.52 -1.90 8.27
C VAL A 121 3.06 -1.71 8.74
N PRO A 122 2.40 -0.55 8.52
CA PRO A 122 0.99 -0.39 8.87
C PRO A 122 0.07 -1.28 8.05
N ALA A 123 0.33 -1.46 6.75
CA ALA A 123 -0.46 -2.36 5.90
C ALA A 123 -0.35 -3.82 6.36
N GLY A 124 0.87 -4.28 6.68
CA GLY A 124 1.11 -5.61 7.24
C GLY A 124 0.46 -5.80 8.61
N LEU A 125 0.56 -4.81 9.50
CA LEU A 125 -0.12 -4.83 10.80
C LEU A 125 -1.65 -4.85 10.64
N TRP A 126 -2.21 -4.06 9.73
CA TRP A 126 -3.64 -4.03 9.42
C TRP A 126 -4.11 -5.36 8.83
N LEU A 127 -3.41 -5.92 7.85
CA LEU A 127 -3.68 -7.25 7.29
C LEU A 127 -3.60 -8.33 8.38
N SER A 128 -2.59 -8.30 9.25
CA SER A 128 -2.45 -9.25 10.36
C SER A 128 -3.59 -9.13 11.39
N ARG A 129 -4.02 -7.91 11.68
CA ARG A 129 -5.14 -7.63 12.59
C ARG A 129 -6.46 -8.07 11.97
N ARG A 130 -6.69 -7.76 10.69
CA ARG A 130 -7.88 -8.17 9.92
C ARG A 130 -7.94 -9.69 9.77
N ALA A 131 -6.83 -10.36 9.51
CA ALA A 131 -6.74 -11.82 9.48
C ALA A 131 -7.03 -12.43 10.85
N ARG A 132 -6.44 -11.88 11.94
CA ARG A 132 -6.74 -12.32 13.32
C ARG A 132 -8.20 -12.11 13.68
N GLN A 133 -8.79 -10.96 13.31
CA GLN A 133 -10.20 -10.66 13.59
C GLN A 133 -11.13 -11.60 12.83
N ARG A 134 -10.86 -11.88 11.54
CA ARG A 134 -11.59 -12.87 10.74
C ARG A 134 -11.47 -14.29 11.30
N ARG A 135 -10.28 -14.69 11.79
CA ARG A 135 -10.10 -16.00 12.45
C ARG A 135 -10.88 -16.08 13.77
N ARG A 136 -10.88 -15.01 14.57
CA ARG A 136 -11.65 -14.94 15.83
C ARG A 136 -13.16 -14.98 15.58
N SER A 137 -13.67 -14.27 14.55
CA SER A 137 -15.10 -14.30 14.23
C SER A 137 -15.54 -15.68 13.73
N ARG A 138 -14.77 -16.31 12.83
CA ARG A 138 -15.05 -17.68 12.36
C ARG A 138 -15.05 -18.70 13.49
N ARG A 139 -14.11 -18.59 14.43
CA ARG A 139 -14.05 -19.49 15.60
C ARG A 139 -15.25 -19.32 16.52
N ARG A 140 -15.69 -18.08 16.77
CA ARG A 140 -16.89 -17.80 17.58
C ARG A 140 -18.15 -18.30 16.91
N GLU A 141 -18.29 -18.10 15.60
CA GLU A 141 -19.43 -18.60 14.83
C GLU A 141 -19.55 -20.12 14.91
N HIS A 142 -18.43 -20.84 14.76
CA HIS A 142 -18.42 -22.29 14.86
C HIS A 142 -18.85 -22.77 16.25
N LEU A 143 -18.28 -22.19 17.32
CA LEU A 143 -18.63 -22.54 18.69
C LEU A 143 -20.10 -22.26 19.00
N ARG A 144 -20.63 -21.10 18.56
CA ARG A 144 -22.02 -20.71 18.70
C ARG A 144 -22.98 -21.75 18.11
N ARG A 145 -22.73 -22.17 16.87
CA ARG A 145 -23.55 -23.18 16.20
C ARG A 145 -23.49 -24.54 16.91
N THR A 146 -22.29 -24.97 17.31
CA THR A 146 -22.14 -26.28 17.98
C THR A 146 -22.81 -26.33 19.34
N GLU A 147 -22.73 -25.26 20.15
CA GLU A 147 -23.35 -25.23 21.47
C GLU A 147 -24.88 -25.19 21.38
N LEU A 148 -25.43 -24.39 20.47
CA LEU A 148 -26.87 -24.27 20.27
C LEU A 148 -27.49 -25.57 19.71
N GLN A 149 -26.83 -26.20 18.75
CA GLN A 149 -27.25 -27.52 18.23
C GLN A 149 -27.23 -28.57 19.34
N SER A 150 -26.16 -28.61 20.14
CA SER A 150 -26.06 -29.56 21.25
C SER A 150 -27.17 -29.36 22.30
N ALA A 151 -27.55 -28.12 22.59
CA ALA A 151 -28.66 -27.81 23.52
C ALA A 151 -30.03 -28.23 22.95
N LEU A 152 -30.26 -27.98 21.66
CA LEU A 152 -31.48 -28.45 20.97
C LEU A 152 -31.59 -29.97 20.97
N ASP A 153 -30.49 -30.67 20.69
CA ASP A 153 -30.46 -32.13 20.67
C ASP A 153 -30.73 -32.72 22.06
N ARG A 154 -30.19 -32.11 23.12
CA ARG A 154 -30.51 -32.46 24.51
C ARG A 154 -31.99 -32.27 24.83
N LEU A 155 -32.59 -31.15 24.43
CA LEU A 155 -34.01 -30.89 24.65
C LEU A 155 -34.88 -31.91 23.91
N ARG A 156 -34.60 -32.15 22.62
CA ARG A 156 -35.31 -33.16 21.82
C ARG A 156 -35.22 -34.53 22.46
N HIS A 157 -34.02 -34.93 22.89
CA HIS A 157 -33.82 -36.20 23.57
C HIS A 157 -34.65 -36.28 24.87
N ALA A 158 -34.63 -35.24 25.71
CA ALA A 158 -35.43 -35.20 26.94
C ALA A 158 -36.94 -35.31 26.69
N LEU A 159 -37.45 -34.63 25.65
CA LEU A 159 -38.85 -34.71 25.25
C LEU A 159 -39.22 -36.13 24.79
N THR A 160 -38.36 -36.78 23.98
CA THR A 160 -38.59 -38.17 23.56
C THR A 160 -38.59 -39.13 24.74
N THR A 161 -37.66 -38.97 25.70
CA THR A 161 -37.63 -39.79 26.93
C THR A 161 -38.85 -39.56 27.82
N ALA A 162 -39.41 -38.35 27.81
CA ALA A 162 -40.64 -38.01 28.52
C ALA A 162 -41.91 -38.47 27.78
N GLY A 163 -41.78 -39.19 26.67
CA GLY A 163 -42.89 -39.75 25.89
C GLY A 163 -43.54 -38.78 24.89
N SER A 164 -42.92 -37.62 24.63
CA SER A 164 -43.40 -36.67 23.62
C SER A 164 -43.02 -37.15 22.21
N ARG A 165 -43.93 -36.97 21.24
CA ARG A 165 -43.64 -37.28 19.83
C ARG A 165 -42.84 -36.14 19.19
N VAL A 166 -41.53 -36.32 19.15
CA VAL A 166 -40.59 -35.42 18.46
C VAL A 166 -39.98 -36.17 17.28
N SER A 167 -39.98 -35.55 16.10
CA SER A 167 -39.40 -36.10 14.87
C SER A 167 -38.21 -35.27 14.41
N ASP A 168 -37.22 -35.90 13.78
CA ASP A 168 -36.07 -35.21 13.18
C ASP A 168 -36.47 -34.23 12.07
N ALA A 169 -37.62 -34.45 11.43
CA ALA A 169 -38.17 -33.56 10.40
C ALA A 169 -38.88 -32.33 10.98
N GLN A 170 -39.12 -32.29 12.30
CA GLN A 170 -39.86 -31.21 12.95
C GLN A 170 -39.00 -29.94 13.01
N THR A 171 -39.59 -28.84 12.57
CA THR A 171 -38.96 -27.52 12.56
C THR A 171 -38.83 -26.93 13.97
N VAL A 172 -37.94 -25.95 14.13
CA VAL A 172 -37.73 -25.26 15.41
C VAL A 172 -38.99 -24.50 15.85
N ALA A 173 -39.74 -23.93 14.90
CA ALA A 173 -41.02 -23.27 15.16
C ALA A 173 -42.08 -24.25 15.68
N GLU A 174 -42.24 -25.41 15.06
CA GLU A 174 -43.16 -26.46 15.53
C GLU A 174 -42.76 -26.99 16.92
N LEU A 175 -41.46 -27.05 17.22
CA LEU A 175 -40.97 -27.43 18.54
C LEU A 175 -41.29 -26.35 19.60
N ALA A 176 -41.27 -25.07 19.21
CA ALA A 176 -41.61 -23.94 20.08
C ALA A 176 -43.10 -23.90 20.45
N ASP A 177 -43.97 -24.44 19.60
CA ASP A 177 -45.38 -24.62 19.91
C ASP A 177 -45.62 -25.77 20.90
N GLN A 178 -44.81 -26.82 20.84
CA GLN A 178 -44.88 -27.94 21.79
C GLN A 178 -44.29 -27.59 23.17
N VAL A 179 -43.29 -26.71 23.22
CA VAL A 179 -42.61 -26.31 24.46
C VAL A 179 -42.64 -24.79 24.64
N PRO A 180 -43.76 -24.21 25.09
CA PRO A 180 -43.90 -22.76 25.25
C PRO A 180 -42.85 -22.13 26.18
N ALA A 181 -42.37 -22.89 27.17
CA ALA A 181 -41.32 -22.46 28.10
C ALA A 181 -39.97 -22.23 27.41
N ALA A 182 -39.69 -22.88 26.27
CA ALA A 182 -38.47 -22.73 25.50
C ALA A 182 -38.64 -21.77 24.30
N ARG A 183 -39.83 -21.19 24.09
CA ARG A 183 -40.18 -20.45 22.87
C ARG A 183 -39.20 -19.33 22.52
N THR A 184 -38.79 -18.53 23.50
CA THR A 184 -37.83 -17.42 23.29
C THR A 184 -36.45 -17.93 22.87
N ALA A 185 -35.97 -19.00 23.49
CA ALA A 185 -34.69 -19.59 23.17
C ALA A 185 -34.71 -20.30 21.79
N LEU A 186 -35.83 -20.94 21.45
CA LEU A 186 -36.06 -21.56 20.15
C LEU A 186 -36.17 -20.51 19.03
N ALA A 187 -36.75 -19.34 19.29
CA ALA A 187 -36.75 -18.23 18.33
C ALA A 187 -35.33 -17.73 18.01
N VAL A 188 -34.43 -17.71 19.01
CA VAL A 188 -33.00 -17.39 18.78
C VAL A 188 -32.31 -18.47 17.94
N ALA A 189 -32.64 -19.75 18.14
CA ALA A 189 -32.12 -20.84 17.33
C ALA A 189 -32.65 -20.81 15.88
N GLU A 190 -33.93 -20.46 15.70
CA GLU A 190 -34.51 -20.26 14.38
C GLU A 190 -33.85 -19.07 13.66
N GLN A 191 -33.62 -17.97 14.39
CA GLN A 191 -32.90 -16.80 13.85
C GLN A 191 -31.47 -17.17 13.43
N ASP A 192 -30.75 -17.98 14.21
CA ASP A 192 -29.40 -18.44 13.86
C ASP A 192 -29.36 -19.31 12.59
N LEU A 193 -30.42 -20.09 12.36
CA LEU A 193 -30.53 -21.02 11.23
C LEU A 193 -31.02 -20.35 9.94
N TYR A 194 -32.00 -19.43 10.04
CA TYR A 194 -32.75 -18.96 8.88
C TYR A 194 -32.73 -17.45 8.66
N ALA A 195 -32.42 -16.63 9.67
CA ALA A 195 -32.45 -15.18 9.51
C ALA A 195 -31.19 -14.64 8.82
N ALA A 196 -31.36 -13.55 8.05
CA ALA A 196 -30.24 -12.83 7.44
C ALA A 196 -29.34 -12.17 8.50
N ASP A 197 -29.93 -11.72 9.60
CA ASP A 197 -29.22 -11.11 10.73
C ASP A 197 -29.04 -12.12 11.85
N ALA A 198 -27.81 -12.60 12.00
CA ALA A 198 -27.47 -13.59 13.00
C ALA A 198 -27.55 -13.02 14.43
N PRO A 199 -28.05 -13.79 15.42
CA PRO A 199 -28.15 -13.33 16.80
C PRO A 199 -26.77 -13.07 17.42
N THR A 200 -26.73 -12.12 18.35
CA THR A 200 -25.50 -11.81 19.08
C THR A 200 -25.06 -12.98 19.95
N TRP A 201 -23.77 -13.05 20.27
CA TRP A 201 -23.21 -14.11 21.13
C TRP A 201 -23.92 -14.18 22.49
N GLU A 202 -24.31 -13.04 23.05
CA GLU A 202 -25.00 -12.97 24.34
C GLU A 202 -26.41 -13.57 24.27
N GLN A 203 -27.13 -13.31 23.18
CA GLN A 203 -28.45 -13.91 22.93
C GLN A 203 -28.36 -15.43 22.78
N VAL A 204 -27.33 -15.94 22.09
CA VAL A 204 -27.14 -17.39 21.96
C VAL A 204 -26.75 -18.03 23.28
N ARG A 205 -25.85 -17.42 24.04
CA ARG A 205 -25.48 -17.90 25.38
C ARG A 205 -26.70 -18.03 26.29
N GLN A 206 -27.54 -16.99 26.33
CA GLN A 206 -28.78 -17.01 27.10
C GLN A 206 -29.75 -18.09 26.60
N ALA A 207 -29.91 -18.23 25.28
CA ALA A 207 -30.78 -19.26 24.71
C ALA A 207 -30.32 -20.68 25.06
N VAL A 208 -29.01 -20.95 25.08
CA VAL A 208 -28.46 -22.25 25.52
C VAL A 208 -28.79 -22.51 26.99
N GLU A 209 -28.59 -21.53 27.87
CA GLU A 209 -28.91 -21.63 29.30
C GLU A 209 -30.41 -21.91 29.52
N ASP A 210 -31.27 -21.20 28.79
CA ASP A 210 -32.73 -21.38 28.88
C ASP A 210 -33.17 -22.77 28.37
N LEU A 211 -32.60 -23.25 27.26
CA LEU A 211 -32.87 -24.59 26.72
C LEU A 211 -32.44 -25.69 27.70
N ASP A 212 -31.27 -25.55 28.31
CA ASP A 212 -30.77 -26.51 29.30
C ASP A 212 -31.64 -26.52 30.57
N ALA A 213 -32.11 -25.35 31.02
CA ALA A 213 -33.04 -25.26 32.16
C ALA A 213 -34.38 -25.95 31.88
N VAL A 214 -34.95 -25.75 30.69
CA VAL A 214 -36.18 -26.43 30.27
C VAL A 214 -35.97 -27.93 30.14
N THR A 215 -34.83 -28.35 29.57
CA THR A 215 -34.45 -29.77 29.45
C THR A 215 -34.42 -30.44 30.82
N ALA A 216 -33.77 -29.81 31.81
CA ALA A 216 -33.71 -30.31 33.18
C ALA A 216 -35.11 -30.43 33.81
N HIS A 217 -35.98 -29.46 33.58
CA HIS A 217 -37.36 -29.49 34.10
C HIS A 217 -38.19 -30.63 33.49
N VAL A 218 -38.06 -30.87 32.17
CA VAL A 218 -38.75 -31.97 31.47
C VAL A 218 -38.33 -33.33 32.05
N LEU A 219 -37.02 -33.53 32.23
CA LEU A 219 -36.50 -34.78 32.79
C LEU A 219 -36.98 -35.01 34.22
N ALA A 220 -36.92 -33.99 35.09
CA ALA A 220 -37.38 -34.11 36.48
C ALA A 220 -38.87 -34.51 36.57
N ARG A 221 -39.73 -33.88 35.76
CA ARG A 221 -41.16 -34.19 35.71
C ARG A 221 -41.46 -35.60 35.18
N SER A 222 -40.59 -36.12 34.31
CA SER A 222 -40.72 -37.49 33.79
C SER A 222 -40.40 -38.53 34.86
N SER A 223 -39.40 -38.29 35.72
CA SER A 223 -39.03 -39.19 36.81
C SER A 223 -40.06 -39.26 37.95
N GLU A 224 -40.90 -38.23 38.12
CA GLU A 224 -41.98 -38.24 39.11
C GLU A 224 -43.22 -39.03 38.65
N ARG A 225 -43.30 -39.38 37.35
CA ARG A 225 -44.45 -40.08 36.74
C ARG A 225 -44.23 -41.60 36.60
N THR A 226 -43.00 -42.08 36.75
CA THR A 226 -42.62 -43.51 36.76
C THR A 226 -42.63 -44.06 38.18
#